data_AF-A0A929VJ79-F1
#
_entry.id   AF-A0A929VJ79-F1
#
_cell.length_a   1.000
_cell.length_b   1.000
_cell.length_c   1.000
_cell.angle_alpha   90.00
_cell.angle_beta   90.00
_cell.angle_gamma   90.00
#
_symmetry.space_group_name_H-M   'P 1'
#
loop_
_entity.id
_entity.type
_entity.pdbx_description
1 polymer ?
#
loop_
_entity_poly.entity_id
_entity_poly.type
_entity_poly.pdbx_seq_one_letter_code
_entity_poly.pdbx_strand_id
1 'polypeptide(L)'
;MNKLFNKYIWVFFIVLLIALPTLIAANFNSLKSPEKLIVKPVSNESNLKIYNSIRRLTPLDTSFTMPQNFKEVSKINRVDLDSDGIEDIVAFKKKNNENQGTSNIYMYIFNMQSGQISEDDEGIVRIPGETIKYANFIDLDNDGKKEIILHINSLGYENIYVYSYEDGNIKKKAEYNSSETSIKLNFFDYDNDGQMECLALIQSQKNYEVSICGMRLENNNIQFDKYDTSYTVESLDKVEILNGRLSNKYLGSVITYQSLRGSSVNQLIIYRNSRFEKVIKNESNIAINPYNLRAEDMNGDGILDLPKIEEGLTNSSTKDNIIISWYDWNGKLEEKKEVLTRIGQNFYSFTYNFKQVIPDILRDKIYIKVENKDNKDEYSIYYINDKSKVELLTYTVIPKASANYENIDKEDVKTRVLFETEDYVCILKKSNETMLKKYGINLNRISKTFVLINK
;
A
#
# COMPACT_ATOMS: atom_id res chain seq x y z
N MET A 1 -37.30 49.78 27.29
CA MET A 1 -36.76 49.21 26.03
C MET A 1 -35.93 47.92 26.20
N ASN A 2 -35.72 47.36 27.40
CA ASN A 2 -34.83 46.18 27.59
C ASN A 2 -35.52 44.81 27.76
N LYS A 3 -36.86 44.72 27.83
CA LYS A 3 -37.55 43.41 27.94
C LYS A 3 -38.02 42.81 26.61
N LEU A 4 -38.29 43.65 25.61
CA LEU A 4 -38.68 43.20 24.26
C LEU A 4 -37.45 42.72 23.47
N PHE A 5 -36.34 43.46 23.51
CA PHE A 5 -35.10 43.13 22.77
C PHE A 5 -34.51 41.77 23.17
N ASN A 6 -34.56 41.44 24.48
CA ASN A 6 -34.04 40.17 25.00
C ASN A 6 -34.92 38.96 24.63
N LYS A 7 -36.23 39.18 24.40
CA LYS A 7 -37.16 38.12 24.01
C LYS A 7 -36.98 37.70 22.54
N TYR A 8 -36.65 38.65 21.66
CA TYR A 8 -36.37 38.36 20.25
C TYR A 8 -35.00 37.70 20.05
N ILE A 9 -33.99 38.04 20.85
CA ILE A 9 -32.67 37.38 20.81
C ILE A 9 -32.77 35.92 21.25
N TRP A 10 -33.54 35.63 22.30
CA TRP A 10 -33.77 34.25 22.76
C TRP A 10 -34.56 33.42 21.75
N VAL A 11 -35.58 33.99 21.11
CA VAL A 11 -36.32 33.32 20.04
C VAL A 11 -35.44 33.09 18.81
N PHE A 12 -34.57 34.04 18.45
CA PHE A 12 -33.61 33.89 17.34
C PHE A 12 -32.59 32.78 17.62
N PHE A 13 -32.06 32.68 18.84
CA PHE A 13 -31.16 31.59 19.24
C PHE A 13 -31.85 30.22 19.26
N ILE A 14 -33.12 30.14 19.68
CA ILE A 14 -33.89 28.90 19.67
C ILE A 14 -34.23 28.46 18.23
N VAL A 15 -34.58 29.40 17.34
CA VAL A 15 -34.81 29.09 15.91
C VAL A 15 -33.50 28.65 15.25
N LEU A 16 -32.36 29.27 15.58
CA LEU A 16 -31.05 28.86 15.08
C LEU A 16 -30.64 27.46 15.58
N LEU A 17 -30.95 27.12 16.85
CA LEU A 17 -30.67 25.80 17.44
C LEU A 17 -31.55 24.68 16.86
N ILE A 18 -32.74 24.99 16.36
CA ILE A 18 -33.67 24.02 15.75
C ILE A 18 -33.46 23.92 14.22
N ALA A 19 -32.96 24.98 13.57
CA ALA A 19 -32.63 24.99 12.15
C ALA A 19 -31.25 24.38 11.83
N LEU A 20 -30.27 24.45 12.73
CA LEU A 20 -28.94 23.84 12.52
C LEU A 20 -28.96 22.30 12.36
N PRO A 21 -29.76 21.53 13.13
CA PRO A 21 -29.84 20.08 12.96
C PRO A 21 -30.59 19.66 11.71
N THR A 22 -31.49 20.50 11.19
CA THR A 22 -32.31 20.17 10.00
C THR A 22 -31.62 20.51 8.68
N LEU A 23 -30.59 21.36 8.66
CA LEU A 23 -29.69 21.54 7.50
C LEU A 23 -28.51 20.55 7.47
N ILE A 24 -28.24 19.81 8.53
CA ILE A 24 -27.23 18.72 8.55
C ILE A 24 -27.89 17.35 8.25
N ALA A 25 -29.22 17.27 8.26
CA ALA A 25 -29.98 16.04 8.01
C ALA A 25 -30.29 15.76 6.51
N ALA A 26 -29.83 16.59 5.58
CA ALA A 26 -30.00 16.39 4.14
C ALA A 26 -28.65 16.43 3.41
N ASN A 27 -27.81 15.41 3.65
CA ASN A 27 -26.83 14.80 2.73
C ASN A 27 -25.68 14.02 3.42
N PHE A 28 -25.72 13.82 4.74
CA PHE A 28 -24.71 13.01 5.45
C PHE A 28 -25.10 11.53 5.66
N ASN A 29 -25.97 10.99 4.80
CA ASN A 29 -26.24 9.54 4.72
C ASN A 29 -25.82 9.00 3.35
N SER A 30 -24.51 8.96 3.07
CA SER A 30 -23.90 7.95 2.18
C SER A 30 -22.38 8.06 2.02
N LEU A 31 -21.62 8.53 3.01
CA LEU A 31 -20.19 8.17 3.06
C LEU A 31 -20.08 6.77 3.67
N LYS A 32 -20.49 5.76 2.88
CA LYS A 32 -19.99 4.40 3.07
C LYS A 32 -18.47 4.52 2.96
N SER A 33 -17.74 4.16 4.03
CA SER A 33 -16.27 4.07 3.97
C SER A 33 -15.85 3.39 2.66
N PRO A 34 -14.89 3.92 1.88
CA PRO A 34 -14.36 3.29 0.68
C PRO A 34 -13.98 1.82 0.90
N GLU A 35 -13.62 1.46 2.14
CA GLU A 35 -13.28 0.08 2.55
C GLU A 35 -14.45 -0.90 2.40
N LYS A 36 -15.71 -0.44 2.47
CA LYS A 36 -16.90 -1.27 2.20
C LYS A 36 -17.22 -1.38 0.70
N LEU A 37 -16.60 -0.56 -0.15
CA LEU A 37 -16.71 -0.62 -1.62
C LEU A 37 -15.59 -1.48 -2.25
N ILE A 38 -14.55 -1.85 -1.48
CA ILE A 38 -13.51 -2.82 -1.87
C ILE A 38 -13.94 -4.24 -1.45
N VAL A 39 -15.20 -4.59 -1.67
CA VAL A 39 -15.55 -6.00 -1.82
C VAL A 39 -15.68 -6.17 -3.32
N LYS A 40 -14.74 -6.90 -3.94
CA LYS A 40 -14.87 -7.31 -5.35
C LYS A 40 -16.32 -7.77 -5.53
N PRO A 41 -17.13 -7.14 -6.39
CA PRO A 41 -18.51 -7.56 -6.59
C PRO A 41 -18.51 -9.05 -6.88
N VAL A 42 -19.51 -9.79 -6.41
CA VAL A 42 -19.76 -11.16 -6.87
C VAL A 42 -20.13 -11.05 -8.36
N SER A 43 -19.11 -10.93 -9.21
CA SER A 43 -19.18 -10.35 -10.56
C SER A 43 -19.44 -11.39 -11.63
N ASN A 44 -19.99 -12.55 -11.26
CA ASN A 44 -20.44 -13.57 -12.19
C ASN A 44 -21.53 -14.43 -11.53
N GLU A 45 -22.59 -14.79 -12.25
CA GLU A 45 -23.65 -15.70 -11.80
C GLU A 45 -23.09 -17.00 -11.22
N SER A 46 -21.97 -17.50 -11.78
CA SER A 46 -21.27 -18.70 -11.29
C SER A 46 -20.82 -18.55 -9.83
N ASN A 47 -20.23 -17.42 -9.45
CA ASN A 47 -19.77 -17.18 -8.08
C ASN A 47 -20.95 -16.96 -7.11
N LEU A 48 -22.08 -16.42 -7.61
CA LEU A 48 -23.30 -16.29 -6.82
C LEU A 48 -23.95 -17.66 -6.54
N LYS A 49 -23.94 -18.57 -7.51
CA LYS A 49 -24.42 -19.95 -7.33
C LYS A 49 -23.61 -20.66 -6.26
N ILE A 50 -22.27 -20.62 -6.33
CA ILE A 50 -21.40 -21.23 -5.32
C ILE A 50 -21.63 -20.61 -3.94
N TYR A 51 -21.68 -19.28 -3.86
CA TYR A 51 -21.96 -18.59 -2.60
C TYR A 51 -23.27 -19.07 -1.94
N ASN A 52 -24.34 -19.19 -2.73
CA ASN A 52 -25.64 -19.66 -2.23
C ASN A 52 -25.60 -21.15 -1.86
N SER A 53 -24.89 -21.98 -2.61
CA SER A 53 -24.69 -23.40 -2.29
C SER A 53 -23.97 -23.56 -0.95
N ILE A 54 -22.84 -22.87 -0.74
CA ILE A 54 -22.11 -22.92 0.54
C ILE A 54 -23.03 -22.45 1.67
N ARG A 55 -23.80 -21.36 1.48
CA ARG A 55 -24.74 -20.87 2.50
C ARG A 55 -25.81 -21.90 2.87
N ARG A 56 -26.25 -22.72 1.93
CA ARG A 56 -27.25 -23.78 2.15
C ARG A 56 -26.64 -25.00 2.84
N LEU A 57 -25.41 -25.37 2.46
CA LEU A 57 -24.71 -26.56 2.97
C LEU A 57 -24.12 -26.33 4.37
N THR A 58 -23.79 -25.09 4.72
CA THR A 58 -23.14 -24.77 6.00
C THR A 58 -24.11 -24.16 7.03
N PRO A 59 -23.84 -24.26 8.34
CA PRO A 59 -24.73 -23.76 9.39
C PRO A 59 -25.09 -22.27 9.26
N LEU A 60 -26.37 -21.96 9.52
CA LEU A 60 -26.93 -20.61 9.40
C LEU A 60 -26.38 -19.60 10.41
N ASP A 61 -25.87 -20.08 11.54
CA ASP A 61 -25.28 -19.26 12.61
C ASP A 61 -23.81 -18.90 12.36
N THR A 62 -23.29 -19.21 11.17
CA THR A 62 -21.95 -18.82 10.73
C THR A 62 -22.02 -17.81 9.56
N SER A 63 -21.07 -16.89 9.52
CA SER A 63 -20.99 -15.83 8.50
C SER A 63 -19.67 -15.92 7.73
N PHE A 64 -19.65 -15.59 6.44
CA PHE A 64 -18.39 -15.57 5.67
C PHE A 64 -17.40 -14.56 6.26
N THR A 65 -16.15 -14.99 6.41
CA THR A 65 -15.04 -14.15 6.88
C THR A 65 -13.95 -14.08 5.81
N MET A 66 -13.12 -13.04 5.85
CA MET A 66 -12.07 -12.81 4.86
C MET A 66 -10.70 -12.72 5.54
N PRO A 67 -9.64 -13.29 4.96
CA PRO A 67 -8.27 -13.02 5.36
C PRO A 67 -7.92 -11.53 5.23
N GLN A 68 -6.96 -11.03 6.03
CA GLN A 68 -6.48 -9.66 5.90
C GLN A 68 -5.65 -9.45 4.62
N ASN A 69 -5.00 -10.49 4.08
CA ASN A 69 -4.32 -10.47 2.77
C ASN A 69 -5.31 -10.65 1.59
N PHE A 70 -6.44 -9.96 1.62
CA PHE A 70 -7.55 -10.17 0.67
C PHE A 70 -7.27 -9.90 -0.80
N LYS A 71 -6.12 -9.27 -1.10
CA LYS A 71 -5.64 -9.10 -2.48
C LYS A 71 -5.20 -10.44 -3.09
N GLU A 72 -4.77 -11.39 -2.26
CA GLU A 72 -4.32 -12.73 -2.66
C GLU A 72 -5.46 -13.75 -2.51
N VAL A 73 -6.16 -13.72 -1.38
CA VAL A 73 -7.18 -14.73 -1.02
C VAL A 73 -8.53 -14.11 -0.71
N SER A 74 -9.58 -14.63 -1.33
CA SER A 74 -10.96 -14.19 -1.17
C SER A 74 -11.72 -15.00 -0.11
N LYS A 75 -12.99 -14.66 0.12
CA LYS A 75 -13.90 -15.43 1.00
C LYS A 75 -14.23 -16.83 0.47
N ILE A 76 -14.20 -16.97 -0.86
CA ILE A 76 -14.43 -18.19 -1.64
C ILE A 76 -13.31 -18.23 -2.66
N ASN A 77 -12.59 -19.34 -2.71
CA ASN A 77 -11.41 -19.53 -3.54
C ASN A 77 -11.60 -20.79 -4.37
N ARG A 78 -11.23 -20.72 -5.64
CA ARG A 78 -11.17 -21.85 -6.56
C ARG A 78 -9.71 -22.22 -6.70
N VAL A 79 -9.34 -23.42 -6.30
CA VAL A 79 -7.95 -23.87 -6.30
C VAL A 79 -7.94 -25.38 -6.44
N ASP A 80 -7.20 -25.89 -7.42
CA ASP A 80 -6.85 -27.31 -7.46
C ASP A 80 -5.76 -27.56 -6.40
N LEU A 81 -6.14 -28.22 -5.29
CA LEU A 81 -5.27 -28.47 -4.14
C LEU A 81 -4.49 -29.77 -4.27
N ASP A 82 -5.10 -30.84 -4.78
CA ASP A 82 -4.50 -32.17 -4.85
C ASP A 82 -3.95 -32.53 -6.25
N SER A 83 -4.03 -31.59 -7.20
CA SER A 83 -3.52 -31.69 -8.57
C SER A 83 -4.17 -32.78 -9.41
N ASP A 84 -5.46 -33.07 -9.15
CA ASP A 84 -6.26 -34.00 -9.94
C ASP A 84 -6.86 -33.34 -11.22
N GLY A 85 -6.71 -32.02 -11.37
CA GLY A 85 -7.22 -31.22 -12.47
C GLY A 85 -8.65 -30.71 -12.27
N ILE A 86 -9.26 -30.95 -11.11
CA ILE A 86 -10.56 -30.45 -10.68
C ILE A 86 -10.32 -29.31 -9.67
N GLU A 87 -11.08 -28.21 -9.77
CA GLU A 87 -10.95 -27.13 -8.79
C GLU A 87 -11.67 -27.50 -7.47
N ASP A 88 -11.02 -27.24 -6.36
CA ASP A 88 -11.64 -27.21 -5.05
C ASP A 88 -12.16 -25.82 -4.71
N ILE A 89 -13.27 -25.80 -3.96
CA ILE A 89 -13.83 -24.59 -3.39
C ILE A 89 -13.44 -24.48 -1.93
N VAL A 90 -12.51 -23.57 -1.62
CA VAL A 90 -12.12 -23.26 -0.24
C VAL A 90 -12.84 -22.01 0.25
N ALA A 91 -13.60 -22.13 1.33
CA ALA A 91 -14.36 -21.04 1.91
C ALA A 91 -14.13 -20.89 3.42
N PHE A 92 -14.08 -19.63 3.88
CA PHE A 92 -13.90 -19.31 5.30
C PHE A 92 -15.18 -18.74 5.90
N LYS A 93 -15.67 -19.36 6.97
CA LYS A 93 -16.78 -18.82 7.79
C LYS A 93 -16.37 -18.65 9.24
N LYS A 94 -17.07 -17.77 9.95
CA LYS A 94 -16.86 -17.47 11.36
C LYS A 94 -18.17 -17.62 12.12
N LYS A 95 -18.11 -18.31 13.25
CA LYS A 95 -19.14 -18.31 14.29
C LYS A 95 -18.66 -17.48 15.46
N ASN A 96 -19.41 -16.43 15.79
CA ASN A 96 -19.15 -15.66 17.01
C ASN A 96 -19.79 -16.39 18.20
N ASN A 97 -19.06 -16.56 19.29
CA ASN A 97 -19.62 -17.09 20.53
C ASN A 97 -19.96 -15.94 21.47
N GLU A 98 -21.22 -15.84 21.88
CA GLU A 98 -21.70 -14.78 22.77
C GLU A 98 -21.22 -14.94 24.23
N ASN A 99 -20.90 -16.17 24.65
CA ASN A 99 -20.72 -16.49 26.08
C ASN A 99 -19.28 -16.80 26.54
N GLN A 100 -18.30 -16.94 25.63
CA GLN A 100 -16.94 -17.41 26.00
C GLN A 100 -15.79 -16.68 25.31
N GLY A 101 -16.04 -15.57 24.60
CA GLY A 101 -14.99 -14.75 23.98
C GLY A 101 -14.15 -15.43 22.91
N THR A 102 -14.39 -16.71 22.58
CA THR A 102 -13.64 -17.46 21.58
C THR A 102 -14.52 -17.71 20.37
N SER A 103 -14.34 -16.88 19.33
CA SER A 103 -14.93 -17.16 18.02
C SER A 103 -14.31 -18.42 17.43
N ASN A 104 -15.01 -19.05 16.48
CA ASN A 104 -14.47 -20.16 15.72
C ASN A 104 -14.46 -19.80 14.23
N ILE A 105 -13.33 -20.05 13.60
CA ILE A 105 -13.16 -20.00 12.16
C ILE A 105 -13.36 -21.42 11.64
N TYR A 106 -14.10 -21.53 10.55
CA TYR A 106 -14.36 -22.76 9.83
C TYR A 106 -13.78 -22.61 8.44
N MET A 107 -12.91 -23.54 8.07
CA MET A 107 -12.45 -23.73 6.70
C MET A 107 -13.25 -24.89 6.11
N TYR A 108 -13.96 -24.60 5.04
CA TYR A 108 -14.72 -25.57 4.26
C TYR A 108 -14.02 -25.80 2.93
N ILE A 109 -13.95 -27.05 2.50
CA ILE A 109 -13.41 -27.46 1.20
C ILE A 109 -14.47 -28.32 0.53
N PHE A 110 -14.75 -28.04 -0.74
CA PHE A 110 -15.67 -28.85 -1.55
C PHE A 110 -15.03 -29.15 -2.90
N ASN A 111 -15.05 -30.41 -3.32
CA ASN A 111 -14.69 -30.77 -4.70
C ASN A 111 -15.73 -30.18 -5.67
N MET A 112 -15.29 -29.48 -6.72
CA MET A 112 -16.23 -28.96 -7.72
C MET A 112 -16.48 -29.95 -8.84
N GLN A 113 -17.64 -30.61 -8.81
CA GLN A 113 -18.06 -31.51 -9.89
C GLN A 113 -19.06 -30.82 -10.82
N SER A 114 -18.75 -30.74 -12.12
CA SER A 114 -19.62 -30.14 -13.15
C SER A 114 -20.12 -28.72 -12.79
N GLY A 115 -19.30 -27.93 -12.11
CA GLY A 115 -19.65 -26.56 -11.70
C GLY A 115 -20.57 -26.46 -10.49
N GLN A 116 -20.79 -27.55 -9.76
CA GLN A 116 -21.60 -27.62 -8.55
C GLN A 116 -20.77 -28.17 -7.38
N ILE A 117 -21.25 -27.91 -6.16
CA ILE A 117 -20.71 -28.46 -4.91
C ILE A 117 -21.85 -29.20 -4.19
N SER A 118 -21.50 -30.28 -3.50
CA SER A 118 -22.44 -31.14 -2.78
C SER A 118 -22.02 -31.28 -1.30
N GLU A 119 -22.92 -31.82 -0.46
CA GLU A 119 -22.62 -32.09 0.95
C GLU A 119 -21.69 -33.30 1.11
N ASP A 120 -21.78 -34.27 0.20
CA ASP A 120 -20.97 -35.50 0.24
C ASP A 120 -19.47 -35.24 -0.01
N ASP A 121 -19.15 -34.07 -0.59
CA ASP A 121 -17.79 -33.62 -0.88
C ASP A 121 -17.24 -32.62 0.15
N GLU A 122 -17.93 -32.42 1.29
CA GLU A 122 -17.56 -31.40 2.29
C GLU A 122 -16.43 -31.87 3.24
N GLY A 123 -15.27 -31.25 3.10
CA GLY A 123 -14.22 -31.25 4.12
C GLY A 123 -14.37 -30.03 5.05
N ILE A 124 -14.32 -30.24 6.37
CA ILE A 124 -14.42 -29.16 7.35
C ILE A 124 -13.29 -29.20 8.39
N VAL A 125 -12.66 -28.04 8.61
CA VAL A 125 -11.76 -27.82 9.76
C VAL A 125 -12.30 -26.69 10.61
N ARG A 126 -12.48 -26.98 11.91
CA ARG A 126 -12.86 -26.00 12.92
C ARG A 126 -11.62 -25.54 13.69
N ILE A 127 -11.38 -24.24 13.71
CA ILE A 127 -10.20 -23.63 14.30
C ILE A 127 -10.63 -22.52 15.27
N PRO A 128 -10.21 -22.56 16.55
CA PRO A 128 -10.43 -21.44 17.46
C PRO A 128 -9.74 -20.19 16.94
N GLY A 129 -10.46 -19.07 16.86
CA GLY A 129 -9.85 -17.83 16.41
C GLY A 129 -10.82 -16.72 16.06
N GLU A 130 -10.28 -15.50 16.08
CA GLU A 130 -11.05 -14.28 15.86
C GLU A 130 -10.86 -13.71 14.46
N THR A 131 -9.61 -13.71 13.97
CA THR A 131 -9.26 -13.12 12.69
C THR A 131 -8.30 -14.02 11.93
N ILE A 132 -8.46 -14.07 10.61
CA ILE A 132 -7.51 -14.71 9.69
C ILE A 132 -6.56 -13.60 9.22
N LYS A 133 -5.34 -13.58 9.75
CA LYS A 133 -4.30 -12.61 9.37
C LYS A 133 -3.76 -12.88 7.97
N TYR A 134 -3.51 -14.16 7.67
CA TYR A 134 -3.00 -14.58 6.38
C TYR A 134 -3.61 -15.93 6.00
N ALA A 135 -3.95 -16.09 4.73
CA ALA A 135 -4.26 -17.39 4.14
C ALA A 135 -3.66 -17.46 2.74
N ASN A 136 -3.16 -18.63 2.32
CA ASN A 136 -2.75 -18.87 0.94
C ASN A 136 -2.75 -20.36 0.59
N PHE A 137 -2.62 -20.67 -0.70
CA PHE A 137 -2.57 -22.02 -1.26
C PHE A 137 -1.28 -22.19 -2.06
N ILE A 138 -0.30 -22.88 -1.49
CA ILE A 138 1.07 -22.91 -2.00
C ILE A 138 1.61 -24.32 -1.87
N ASP A 139 2.27 -24.82 -2.92
CA ASP A 139 3.08 -26.03 -2.86
C ASP A 139 4.36 -25.73 -2.07
N LEU A 140 4.41 -26.16 -0.80
CA LEU A 140 5.50 -25.82 0.11
C LEU A 140 6.61 -26.88 0.14
N ASP A 141 6.31 -28.11 -0.25
CA ASP A 141 7.28 -29.21 -0.28
C ASP A 141 7.60 -29.72 -1.69
N ASN A 142 7.07 -29.05 -2.71
CA ASN A 142 7.33 -29.26 -4.13
C ASN A 142 6.91 -30.64 -4.61
N ASP A 143 5.82 -31.16 -4.06
CA ASP A 143 5.22 -32.43 -4.48
C ASP A 143 4.20 -32.24 -5.63
N GLY A 144 3.95 -30.99 -6.03
CA GLY A 144 3.01 -30.57 -7.06
C GLY A 144 1.66 -30.15 -6.48
N LYS A 145 1.31 -30.56 -5.26
CA LYS A 145 0.05 -30.26 -4.58
C LYS A 145 0.19 -29.01 -3.73
N LYS A 146 -0.93 -28.32 -3.48
CA LYS A 146 -0.92 -27.08 -2.69
C LYS A 146 -1.32 -27.34 -1.26
N GLU A 147 -0.46 -26.93 -0.33
CA GLU A 147 -0.84 -26.76 1.06
C GLU A 147 -1.72 -25.53 1.26
N ILE A 148 -2.59 -25.62 2.26
CA ILE A 148 -3.36 -24.51 2.77
C ILE A 148 -2.63 -23.92 3.98
N ILE A 149 -2.11 -22.72 3.83
CA ILE A 149 -1.49 -21.94 4.92
C ILE A 149 -2.58 -21.10 5.55
N LEU A 150 -2.70 -21.17 6.87
CA LEU A 150 -3.68 -20.40 7.63
C LEU A 150 -3.06 -19.81 8.89
N HIS A 151 -2.96 -18.48 8.93
CA HIS A 151 -2.47 -17.72 10.07
C HIS A 151 -3.64 -17.01 10.76
N ILE A 152 -3.93 -17.45 11.98
CA ILE A 152 -5.06 -17.01 12.78
C ILE A 152 -4.55 -16.31 14.04
N ASN A 153 -5.15 -15.17 14.35
CA ASN A 153 -5.03 -14.59 15.68
C ASN A 153 -6.22 -15.05 16.55
N SER A 154 -5.89 -15.52 17.76
CA SER A 154 -6.88 -15.98 18.74
C SER A 154 -6.45 -15.52 20.13
N LEU A 155 -7.20 -14.59 20.73
CA LEU A 155 -6.91 -14.04 22.07
C LEU A 155 -5.45 -13.53 22.22
N GLY A 156 -4.91 -12.92 21.16
CA GLY A 156 -3.52 -12.43 21.14
C GLY A 156 -2.45 -13.47 20.86
N TYR A 157 -2.82 -14.75 20.67
CA TYR A 157 -1.90 -15.78 20.19
C TYR A 157 -1.86 -15.80 18.66
N GLU A 158 -0.65 -15.85 18.12
CA GLU A 158 -0.37 -16.10 16.71
C GLU A 158 -0.38 -17.61 16.48
N ASN A 159 -1.33 -18.11 15.69
CA ASN A 159 -1.46 -19.52 15.35
C ASN A 159 -1.28 -19.68 13.84
N ILE A 160 -0.31 -20.46 13.40
CA ILE A 160 -0.10 -20.77 11.99
C ILE A 160 -0.32 -22.26 11.81
N TYR A 161 -1.14 -22.63 10.84
CA TYR A 161 -1.44 -24.00 10.48
C TYR A 161 -1.14 -24.22 9.02
N VAL A 162 -0.61 -25.39 8.71
CA VAL A 162 -0.41 -25.87 7.34
C VAL A 162 -1.20 -27.17 7.20
N TYR A 163 -2.13 -27.21 6.25
CA TYR A 163 -2.95 -28.38 5.94
C TYR A 163 -2.64 -28.88 4.53
N SER A 164 -2.63 -30.20 4.33
CA SER A 164 -2.80 -30.79 3.01
C SER A 164 -4.25 -31.19 2.79
N TYR A 165 -4.62 -31.29 1.52
CA TYR A 165 -5.86 -31.89 1.05
C TYR A 165 -5.53 -32.96 0.00
N GLU A 166 -6.08 -34.16 0.17
CA GLU A 166 -5.92 -35.25 -0.78
C GLU A 166 -7.12 -36.19 -0.68
N ASP A 167 -7.75 -36.49 -1.82
CA ASP A 167 -8.89 -37.42 -1.92
C ASP A 167 -10.02 -37.10 -0.91
N GLY A 168 -10.38 -35.83 -0.77
CA GLY A 168 -11.41 -35.40 0.19
C GLY A 168 -10.94 -35.30 1.65
N ASN A 169 -9.71 -35.70 1.96
CA ASN A 169 -9.20 -35.73 3.33
C ASN A 169 -8.33 -34.51 3.64
N ILE A 170 -8.70 -33.77 4.68
CA ILE A 170 -7.90 -32.65 5.19
C ILE A 170 -6.99 -33.15 6.31
N LYS A 171 -5.67 -32.95 6.18
CA LYS A 171 -4.69 -33.35 7.19
C LYS A 171 -3.82 -32.17 7.60
N LYS A 172 -3.70 -31.93 8.90
CA LYS A 172 -2.75 -30.94 9.44
C LYS A 172 -1.33 -31.47 9.26
N LYS A 173 -0.53 -30.81 8.40
CA LYS A 173 0.89 -31.11 8.20
C LYS A 173 1.74 -30.49 9.30
N ALA A 174 1.49 -29.23 9.64
CA ALA A 174 2.28 -28.53 10.65
C ALA A 174 1.50 -27.44 11.38
N GLU A 175 1.99 -27.07 12.56
CA GLU A 175 1.48 -25.91 13.27
C GLU A 175 2.58 -25.13 14.01
N TYR A 176 2.27 -23.89 14.34
CA TYR A 176 3.05 -23.02 15.22
C TYR A 176 2.10 -22.17 16.04
N ASN A 177 2.43 -21.99 17.32
CA ASN A 177 1.71 -21.12 18.23
C ASN A 177 2.70 -20.24 19.00
N SER A 178 2.41 -18.95 19.12
CA SER A 178 3.18 -18.05 19.98
C SER A 178 2.29 -16.95 20.57
N SER A 179 2.45 -16.70 21.87
CA SER A 179 1.98 -15.49 22.53
C SER A 179 3.08 -14.46 22.74
N GLU A 180 4.33 -14.78 22.43
CA GLU A 180 5.47 -13.89 22.69
C GLU A 180 5.87 -13.05 21.48
N THR A 181 5.29 -13.34 20.32
CA THR A 181 5.66 -12.71 19.05
C THR A 181 4.44 -12.26 18.27
N SER A 182 4.61 -11.27 17.41
CA SER A 182 3.72 -10.99 16.28
C SER A 182 4.41 -11.47 15.00
N ILE A 183 3.65 -12.03 14.05
CA ILE A 183 4.21 -12.59 12.83
C ILE A 183 3.55 -11.94 11.61
N LYS A 184 4.33 -11.74 10.54
CA LYS A 184 3.82 -11.39 9.21
C LYS A 184 4.51 -12.25 8.17
N LEU A 185 3.72 -13.00 7.41
CA LEU A 185 4.21 -13.89 6.35
C LEU A 185 4.10 -13.20 4.99
N ASN A 186 5.07 -13.48 4.12
CA ASN A 186 5.07 -13.08 2.72
C ASN A 186 5.68 -14.21 1.89
N PHE A 187 4.92 -14.71 0.93
CA PHE A 187 5.36 -15.73 0.00
C PHE A 187 5.61 -15.13 -1.37
N PHE A 188 6.76 -15.45 -1.96
CA PHE A 188 7.15 -14.97 -3.28
C PHE A 188 8.23 -15.90 -3.84
N ASP A 189 8.32 -16.01 -5.16
CA ASP A 189 9.42 -16.71 -5.85
C ASP A 189 10.61 -15.75 -5.94
N TYR A 190 11.49 -15.80 -4.94
CA TYR A 190 12.58 -14.84 -4.80
C TYR A 190 13.78 -15.18 -5.68
N ASP A 191 13.99 -16.45 -6.03
CA ASP A 191 15.10 -16.88 -6.88
C ASP A 191 14.67 -17.30 -8.31
N ASN A 192 13.38 -17.15 -8.63
CA ASN A 192 12.78 -17.38 -9.94
C ASN A 192 12.89 -18.84 -10.39
N ASP A 193 12.75 -19.78 -9.46
CA ASP A 193 12.79 -21.22 -9.72
C ASP A 193 11.38 -21.85 -9.87
N GLY A 194 10.33 -21.05 -9.66
CA GLY A 194 8.92 -21.46 -9.73
C GLY A 194 8.32 -21.88 -8.38
N GLN A 195 9.13 -21.97 -7.33
CA GLN A 195 8.72 -22.28 -5.96
C GLN A 195 8.54 -20.98 -5.18
N MET A 196 7.81 -21.03 -4.07
CA MET A 196 7.56 -19.85 -3.25
C MET A 196 8.33 -19.96 -1.94
N GLU A 197 9.24 -19.02 -1.67
CA GLU A 197 9.87 -18.92 -0.37
C GLU A 197 9.05 -18.04 0.55
N CYS A 198 9.04 -18.42 1.83
CA CYS A 198 8.34 -17.66 2.87
C CYS A 198 9.29 -16.75 3.63
N LEU A 199 9.21 -15.45 3.35
CA LEU A 199 9.75 -14.41 4.21
C LEU A 199 8.82 -14.20 5.40
N ALA A 200 9.33 -14.44 6.61
CA ALA A 200 8.60 -14.21 7.86
C ALA A 200 9.24 -13.06 8.66
N LEU A 201 8.45 -12.03 8.95
CA LEU A 201 8.83 -10.98 9.90
C LEU A 201 8.28 -11.37 11.27
N ILE A 202 9.18 -11.54 12.24
CA ILE A 202 8.82 -11.97 13.60
C ILE A 202 9.22 -10.89 14.58
N GLN A 203 8.21 -10.21 15.12
CA GLN A 203 8.40 -9.14 16.10
C GLN A 203 8.27 -9.70 17.51
N SER A 204 9.26 -9.46 18.37
CA SER A 204 9.15 -9.79 19.79
C SER A 204 8.21 -8.82 20.50
N GLN A 205 7.27 -9.33 21.29
CA GLN A 205 6.40 -8.49 22.14
C GLN A 205 7.14 -7.88 23.35
N LYS A 206 8.36 -8.34 23.66
CA LYS A 206 9.16 -7.86 24.80
C LYS A 206 9.94 -6.58 24.46
N ASN A 207 10.60 -6.55 23.30
CA ASN A 207 11.49 -5.46 22.91
C ASN A 207 11.13 -4.80 21.56
N TYR A 208 10.04 -5.25 20.90
CA TYR A 208 9.55 -4.77 19.61
C TYR A 208 10.50 -4.94 18.42
N GLU A 209 11.62 -5.66 18.62
CA GLU A 209 12.60 -5.96 17.58
C GLU A 209 12.02 -6.94 16.57
N VAL A 210 12.20 -6.65 15.28
CA VAL A 210 11.74 -7.51 14.18
C VAL A 210 12.90 -8.36 13.69
N SER A 211 12.73 -9.68 13.70
CA SER A 211 13.64 -10.62 13.04
C SER A 211 13.16 -10.90 11.62
N ILE A 212 14.11 -11.01 10.70
CA ILE A 212 13.90 -11.46 9.32
C ILE A 212 14.22 -12.94 9.28
N CYS A 213 13.21 -13.76 9.02
CA CYS A 213 13.31 -15.20 9.07
C CYS A 213 12.82 -15.83 7.74
N GLY A 214 13.32 -17.03 7.44
CA GLY A 214 12.67 -17.94 6.51
C GLY A 214 11.77 -18.91 7.26
N MET A 215 10.62 -19.26 6.68
CA MET A 215 9.77 -20.33 7.20
C MET A 215 10.10 -21.65 6.49
N ARG A 216 10.25 -22.74 7.24
CA ARG A 216 10.35 -24.10 6.71
C ARG A 216 9.52 -25.09 7.51
N LEU A 217 9.15 -26.19 6.88
CA LEU A 217 8.49 -27.32 7.54
C LEU A 217 9.54 -28.33 7.98
N GLU A 218 9.54 -28.72 9.25
CA GLU A 218 10.40 -29.78 9.78
C GLU A 218 9.64 -30.62 10.81
N ASN A 219 9.58 -31.94 10.61
CA ASN A 219 8.98 -32.90 11.53
C ASN A 219 7.57 -32.50 12.00
N ASN A 220 6.67 -32.17 11.05
CA ASN A 220 5.31 -31.69 11.32
C ASN A 220 5.22 -30.40 12.16
N ASN A 221 6.29 -29.60 12.20
CA ASN A 221 6.30 -28.29 12.85
C ASN A 221 6.76 -27.22 11.85
N ILE A 222 6.34 -25.99 12.11
CA ILE A 222 6.83 -24.83 11.38
C ILE A 222 8.04 -24.27 12.14
N GLN A 223 9.16 -24.12 11.43
CA GLN A 223 10.36 -23.49 11.97
C GLN A 223 10.64 -22.18 11.27
N PHE A 224 11.17 -21.23 12.04
CA PHE A 224 11.58 -19.92 11.55
C PHE A 224 13.08 -19.74 11.74
N ASP A 225 13.82 -19.84 10.64
CA ASP A 225 15.26 -19.67 10.64
C ASP A 225 15.58 -18.17 10.56
N LYS A 226 16.11 -17.60 11.65
CA LYS A 226 16.49 -16.19 11.71
C LYS A 226 17.77 -15.96 10.90
N TYR A 227 17.70 -15.03 9.94
CA TYR A 227 18.85 -14.63 9.13
C TYR A 227 19.38 -13.24 9.49
N ASP A 228 18.51 -12.32 9.87
CA ASP A 228 18.89 -10.95 10.20
C ASP A 228 17.91 -10.33 11.21
N THR A 229 18.24 -9.16 11.69
CA THR A 229 17.41 -8.33 12.56
C THR A 229 17.16 -6.98 11.88
N SER A 230 15.92 -6.52 11.94
CA SER A 230 15.49 -5.22 11.41
C SER A 230 15.19 -4.23 12.54
N TYR A 231 14.53 -3.13 12.19
CA TYR A 231 14.12 -2.09 13.13
C TYR A 231 13.15 -2.57 14.19
N THR A 232 13.09 -1.81 15.28
CA THR A 232 11.94 -1.85 16.18
C THR A 232 10.79 -1.09 15.55
N VAL A 233 9.62 -1.73 15.52
CA VAL A 233 8.38 -1.12 15.02
C VAL A 233 7.30 -1.18 16.09
N GLU A 234 6.30 -0.32 15.98
CA GLU A 234 5.17 -0.36 16.91
C GLU A 234 4.32 -1.63 16.69
N SER A 235 4.03 -1.96 15.43
CA SER A 235 3.25 -3.13 15.05
C SER A 235 3.60 -3.57 13.62
N LEU A 236 3.64 -4.89 13.38
CA LEU A 236 3.77 -5.47 12.04
C LEU A 236 2.57 -5.18 11.12
N ASP A 237 1.42 -4.80 11.66
CA ASP A 237 0.25 -4.43 10.85
C ASP A 237 0.53 -3.17 10.00
N LYS A 238 1.42 -2.30 10.48
CA LYS A 238 1.84 -1.06 9.79
C LYS A 238 3.01 -1.28 8.83
N VAL A 239 3.52 -2.50 8.70
CA VAL A 239 4.61 -2.84 7.79
C VAL A 239 4.04 -3.18 6.41
N GLU A 240 4.48 -2.49 5.37
CA GLU A 240 4.14 -2.83 3.99
C GLU A 240 5.25 -3.72 3.40
N ILE A 241 4.87 -4.72 2.60
CA ILE A 241 5.81 -5.57 1.87
C ILE A 241 5.39 -5.49 0.39
N LEU A 242 6.33 -5.12 -0.47
CA LEU A 242 6.15 -5.04 -1.91
C LEU A 242 7.16 -5.95 -2.59
N ASN A 243 6.66 -7.01 -3.24
CA ASN A 243 7.48 -7.95 -4.00
C ASN A 243 7.69 -7.45 -5.42
N GLY A 244 8.86 -7.73 -5.99
CA GLY A 244 9.19 -7.39 -7.36
C GLY A 244 10.67 -7.53 -7.66
N ARG A 245 11.10 -6.93 -8.76
CA ARG A 245 12.50 -6.88 -9.14
C ARG A 245 13.19 -5.75 -8.39
N LEU A 246 14.24 -6.05 -7.63
CA LEU A 246 15.03 -5.03 -6.91
C LEU A 246 16.26 -4.58 -7.69
N SER A 247 16.66 -5.35 -8.70
CA SER A 247 17.69 -5.00 -9.67
C SER A 247 17.59 -5.93 -10.88
N ASN A 248 18.38 -5.69 -11.93
CA ASN A 248 18.49 -6.60 -13.08
C ASN A 248 18.84 -8.06 -12.71
N LYS A 249 19.40 -8.31 -11.52
CA LYS A 249 19.85 -9.64 -11.10
C LYS A 249 18.97 -10.32 -10.06
N TYR A 250 18.18 -9.56 -9.32
CA TYR A 250 17.52 -10.06 -8.11
C TYR A 250 16.06 -9.67 -8.08
N LEU A 251 15.21 -10.67 -7.89
CA LEU A 251 13.89 -10.49 -7.31
C LEU A 251 14.04 -10.32 -5.80
N GLY A 252 13.02 -9.74 -5.17
CA GLY A 252 13.06 -9.44 -3.75
C GLY A 252 11.82 -8.73 -3.25
N SER A 253 11.93 -8.26 -2.01
CA SER A 253 10.91 -7.44 -1.37
C SER A 253 11.48 -6.11 -0.90
N VAL A 254 10.73 -5.05 -1.14
CA VAL A 254 10.84 -3.81 -0.36
C VAL A 254 9.98 -3.97 0.88
N ILE A 255 10.58 -3.89 2.06
CA ILE A 255 9.85 -3.81 3.33
C ILE A 255 9.85 -2.37 3.80
N THR A 256 8.67 -1.82 4.04
CA THR A 256 8.50 -0.45 4.53
C THR A 256 7.99 -0.47 5.97
N TYR A 257 8.89 -0.15 6.90
CA TYR A 257 8.61 -0.07 8.33
C TYR A 257 8.17 1.34 8.73
N GLN A 258 7.24 1.44 9.68
CA GLN A 258 6.97 2.69 10.40
C GLN A 258 7.70 2.66 11.74
N SER A 259 8.70 3.53 11.88
CA SER A 259 9.44 3.70 13.13
C SER A 259 8.56 4.30 14.23
N LEU A 260 8.96 4.11 15.49
CA LEU A 260 8.30 4.71 16.65
C LEU A 260 8.26 6.26 16.62
N ARG A 261 9.09 6.90 15.79
CA ARG A 261 9.11 8.36 15.59
C ARG A 261 8.22 8.84 14.45
N GLY A 262 7.50 7.93 13.78
CA GLY A 262 6.62 8.23 12.64
C GLY A 262 7.34 8.30 11.29
N SER A 263 8.67 8.22 11.25
CA SER A 263 9.43 8.07 10.00
C SER A 263 9.17 6.71 9.37
N SER A 264 9.12 6.68 8.04
CA SER A 264 9.10 5.47 7.24
C SER A 264 10.52 5.03 6.90
N VAL A 265 10.79 3.73 6.97
CA VAL A 265 12.09 3.15 6.67
C VAL A 265 11.94 1.98 5.71
N ASN A 266 12.55 2.10 4.54
CA ASN A 266 12.60 1.05 3.54
C ASN A 266 13.79 0.11 3.81
N GLN A 267 13.59 -1.18 3.59
CA GLN A 267 14.62 -2.20 3.57
C GLN A 267 14.45 -3.05 2.32
N LEU A 268 15.55 -3.53 1.76
CA LEU A 268 15.56 -4.37 0.57
C LEU A 268 16.01 -5.77 0.98
N ILE A 269 15.16 -6.77 0.74
CA ILE A 269 15.42 -8.18 1.05
C ILE A 269 15.50 -8.98 -0.24
N ILE A 270 16.56 -9.79 -0.37
CA ILE A 270 16.70 -10.81 -1.41
C ILE A 270 16.77 -12.20 -0.78
N TYR A 271 16.56 -13.24 -1.58
CA TYR A 271 16.86 -14.62 -1.22
C TYR A 271 18.03 -15.14 -2.05
N ARG A 272 19.02 -15.75 -1.39
CA ARG A 272 20.23 -16.26 -2.03
C ARG A 272 20.87 -17.30 -1.14
N ASN A 273 21.42 -18.37 -1.73
CA ASN A 273 22.08 -19.45 -0.97
C ASN A 273 21.19 -20.00 0.16
N SER A 274 19.90 -20.17 -0.15
CA SER A 274 18.89 -20.66 0.79
C SER A 274 18.71 -19.79 2.05
N ARG A 275 18.95 -18.48 1.96
CA ARG A 275 18.76 -17.53 3.05
C ARG A 275 18.27 -16.16 2.58
N PHE A 276 17.50 -15.49 3.44
CA PHE A 276 17.14 -14.09 3.24
C PHE A 276 18.26 -13.17 3.69
N GLU A 277 18.53 -12.11 2.90
CA GLU A 277 19.59 -11.15 3.17
C GLU A 277 19.07 -9.71 2.97
N LYS A 278 19.38 -8.81 3.90
CA LYS A 278 19.28 -7.36 3.68
C LYS A 278 20.41 -6.89 2.79
N VAL A 279 20.09 -6.04 1.80
CA VAL A 279 21.09 -5.48 0.87
C VAL A 279 21.35 -3.99 1.05
N ILE A 280 20.59 -3.33 1.91
CA ILE A 280 20.85 -1.95 2.35
C ILE A 280 20.94 -1.91 3.87
N LYS A 281 21.68 -0.92 4.38
CA LYS A 281 21.82 -0.71 5.82
C LYS A 281 20.56 -0.07 6.39
N ASN A 282 20.36 -0.30 7.68
CA ASN A 282 19.41 0.46 8.46
C ASN A 282 19.77 1.97 8.38
N GLU A 283 21.01 2.34 8.65
CA GLU A 283 21.41 3.75 8.75
C GLU A 283 21.49 4.52 7.41
N SER A 284 21.04 3.93 6.29
CA SER A 284 21.00 4.65 5.02
C SER A 284 19.97 5.77 5.06
N ASN A 285 20.45 7.01 5.05
CA ASN A 285 19.61 8.21 4.96
C ASN A 285 18.74 8.27 3.70
N ILE A 286 19.04 7.46 2.67
CA ILE A 286 18.21 7.36 1.45
C ILE A 286 16.94 6.56 1.73
N ALA A 287 17.04 5.56 2.60
CA ALA A 287 15.94 4.65 2.90
C ALA A 287 14.99 5.18 3.98
N ILE A 288 15.28 6.34 4.58
CA ILE A 288 14.51 6.92 5.68
C ILE A 288 13.79 8.17 5.19
N ASN A 289 12.47 8.21 5.40
CA ASN A 289 11.62 9.35 5.07
C ASN A 289 10.80 9.81 6.29
N PRO A 290 10.53 11.12 6.45
CA PRO A 290 9.70 11.63 7.55
C PRO A 290 8.22 11.18 7.53
N TYR A 291 7.75 10.62 6.43
CA TYR A 291 6.41 10.02 6.30
C TYR A 291 6.43 8.89 5.26
N ASN A 292 5.37 8.08 5.22
CA ASN A 292 5.32 6.93 4.33
C ASN A 292 5.24 7.35 2.86
N LEU A 293 6.21 6.90 2.07
CA LEU A 293 6.23 6.96 0.61
C LEU A 293 6.49 5.56 0.09
N ARG A 294 5.63 5.10 -0.80
CA ARG A 294 5.72 3.75 -1.36
C ARG A 294 6.82 3.67 -2.40
N ALA A 295 7.55 2.57 -2.39
CA ALA A 295 8.37 2.19 -3.53
C ALA A 295 7.47 1.89 -4.74
N GLU A 296 7.94 2.23 -5.92
CA GLU A 296 7.27 1.99 -7.20
C GLU A 296 8.31 1.91 -8.31
N ASP A 297 7.92 1.36 -9.45
CA ASP A 297 8.69 1.51 -10.69
C ASP A 297 8.39 2.89 -11.27
N MET A 298 9.23 3.86 -10.94
CA MET A 298 9.02 5.26 -11.29
C MET A 298 9.40 5.54 -12.74
N ASN A 299 10.40 4.82 -13.27
CA ASN A 299 10.95 5.05 -14.60
C ASN A 299 10.37 4.10 -15.68
N GLY A 300 9.66 3.05 -15.29
CA GLY A 300 9.02 2.06 -16.17
C GLY A 300 9.93 0.92 -16.65
N ASP A 301 11.06 0.66 -15.99
CA ASP A 301 12.02 -0.40 -16.35
C ASP A 301 11.76 -1.74 -15.66
N GLY A 302 10.74 -1.79 -14.79
CA GLY A 302 10.33 -2.97 -14.04
C GLY A 302 11.10 -3.19 -12.74
N ILE A 303 12.00 -2.29 -12.34
CA ILE A 303 12.71 -2.30 -11.05
C ILE A 303 11.92 -1.47 -10.02
N LEU A 304 11.94 -1.90 -8.76
CA LEU A 304 11.33 -1.15 -7.67
C LEU A 304 12.29 -0.07 -7.17
N ASP A 305 11.84 1.18 -7.22
CA ASP A 305 12.63 2.36 -6.89
C ASP A 305 12.25 2.89 -5.50
N LEU A 306 13.26 3.29 -4.73
CA LEU A 306 13.08 3.86 -3.40
C LEU A 306 12.93 5.38 -3.46
N PRO A 307 11.86 5.96 -2.88
CA PRO A 307 11.69 7.39 -2.78
C PRO A 307 12.53 7.96 -1.64
N LYS A 308 13.03 9.18 -1.83
CA LYS A 308 13.70 9.99 -0.81
C LYS A 308 13.26 11.45 -0.91
N ILE A 309 12.70 11.99 0.17
CA ILE A 309 12.35 13.41 0.27
C ILE A 309 13.63 14.24 0.40
N GLU A 310 13.77 15.24 -0.47
CA GLU A 310 14.90 16.17 -0.41
C GLU A 310 14.49 17.43 0.36
N GLU A 311 15.03 17.56 1.58
CA GLU A 311 14.79 18.71 2.44
C GLU A 311 15.52 19.97 1.93
N GLY A 312 14.93 21.14 2.19
CA GLY A 312 15.54 22.44 1.86
C GLY A 312 15.47 22.85 0.38
N LEU A 313 15.01 21.98 -0.51
CA LEU A 313 14.80 22.30 -1.93
C LEU A 313 13.46 23.00 -2.22
N THR A 314 12.61 23.19 -1.19
CA THR A 314 11.35 23.94 -1.24
C THR A 314 11.15 24.74 0.06
N ASN A 315 10.39 25.85 0.02
CA ASN A 315 9.91 26.54 1.24
C ASN A 315 8.59 25.96 1.77
N SER A 316 7.96 25.02 1.07
CA SER A 316 6.72 24.41 1.55
C SER A 316 6.99 23.65 2.84
N SER A 317 6.28 24.02 3.90
CA SER A 317 6.21 23.25 5.14
C SER A 317 5.12 22.19 5.11
N THR A 318 4.30 22.15 4.05
CA THR A 318 3.24 21.15 3.89
C THR A 318 3.77 19.91 3.18
N LYS A 319 3.18 18.76 3.53
CA LYS A 319 3.44 17.47 2.85
C LYS A 319 2.96 17.47 1.39
N ASP A 320 2.22 18.49 0.98
CA ASP A 320 1.57 18.52 -0.33
C ASP A 320 2.50 18.94 -1.47
N ASN A 321 3.57 19.70 -1.18
CA ASN A 321 4.48 20.21 -2.19
C ASN A 321 5.92 19.86 -1.84
N ILE A 322 6.45 18.80 -2.44
CA ILE A 322 7.73 18.20 -2.04
C ILE A 322 8.57 17.78 -3.24
N ILE A 323 9.89 17.75 -3.07
CA ILE A 323 10.80 17.19 -4.07
C ILE A 323 11.21 15.80 -3.59
N ILE A 324 10.99 14.80 -4.45
CA ILE A 324 11.36 13.41 -4.19
C ILE A 324 12.38 12.99 -5.23
N SER A 325 13.52 12.50 -4.76
CA SER A 325 14.50 11.77 -5.54
C SER A 325 14.20 10.27 -5.47
N TRP A 326 14.47 9.56 -6.56
CA TRP A 326 14.22 8.12 -6.68
C TRP A 326 15.52 7.38 -6.89
N TYR A 327 15.65 6.20 -6.27
CA TYR A 327 16.89 5.45 -6.17
C TYR A 327 16.70 3.95 -6.37
N ASP A 328 17.64 3.35 -7.08
CA ASP A 328 17.61 1.90 -7.34
C ASP A 328 18.81 1.26 -6.69
N TRP A 329 18.65 0.01 -6.29
CA TRP A 329 19.79 -0.78 -5.87
C TRP A 329 20.55 -1.30 -7.11
N ASN A 330 21.86 -1.03 -7.14
CA ASN A 330 22.72 -1.42 -8.26
C ASN A 330 23.02 -2.95 -8.35
N GLY A 331 22.43 -3.76 -7.48
CA GLY A 331 22.62 -5.22 -7.43
C GLY A 331 23.96 -5.67 -6.84
N LYS A 332 24.75 -4.77 -6.25
CA LYS A 332 26.02 -5.12 -5.58
C LYS A 332 25.81 -5.33 -4.09
N LEU A 333 26.48 -6.36 -3.57
CA LEU A 333 26.50 -6.70 -2.15
C LEU A 333 27.78 -6.12 -1.53
N GLU A 334 27.82 -4.80 -1.32
CA GLU A 334 28.97 -4.11 -0.73
C GLU A 334 28.62 -3.59 0.67
N GLU A 335 29.11 -4.26 1.73
CA GLU A 335 28.79 -3.90 3.12
C GLU A 335 29.29 -2.50 3.54
N LYS A 336 30.24 -1.90 2.82
CA LYS A 336 30.92 -0.66 3.25
C LYS A 336 30.55 0.57 2.45
N LYS A 337 29.76 0.45 1.39
CA LYS A 337 29.39 1.58 0.51
C LYS A 337 27.89 1.65 0.32
N GLU A 338 27.41 2.87 0.08
CA GLU A 338 26.04 3.05 -0.41
C GLU A 338 25.92 2.43 -1.79
N VAL A 339 24.90 1.59 -1.97
CA VAL A 339 24.66 0.78 -3.18
C VAL A 339 23.44 1.29 -3.95
N LEU A 340 22.75 2.29 -3.41
CA LEU A 340 21.63 2.98 -4.05
C LEU A 340 22.12 4.08 -5.01
N THR A 341 21.59 4.08 -6.22
CA THR A 341 21.92 5.05 -7.28
C THR A 341 20.71 5.87 -7.64
N ARG A 342 20.83 7.20 -7.66
CA ARG A 342 19.71 8.09 -7.99
C ARG A 342 19.38 8.01 -9.49
N ILE A 343 18.16 7.61 -9.81
CA ILE A 343 17.67 7.49 -11.19
C ILE A 343 16.84 8.69 -11.66
N GLY A 344 16.24 9.44 -10.74
CA GLY A 344 15.38 10.57 -11.10
C GLY A 344 15.06 11.48 -9.92
N GLN A 345 14.44 12.61 -10.22
CA GLN A 345 13.96 13.57 -9.24
C GLN A 345 12.72 14.25 -9.79
N ASN A 346 11.66 14.35 -8.99
CA ASN A 346 10.42 15.00 -9.39
C ASN A 346 9.94 15.94 -8.28
N PHE A 347 9.31 17.04 -8.67
CA PHE A 347 8.51 17.86 -7.78
C PHE A 347 7.07 17.34 -7.77
N TYR A 348 6.52 17.07 -6.60
CA TYR A 348 5.15 16.60 -6.42
C TYR A 348 4.30 17.71 -5.85
N SER A 349 3.12 17.93 -6.46
CA SER A 349 2.03 18.69 -5.87
C SER A 349 0.83 17.77 -5.70
N PHE A 350 0.68 17.20 -4.50
CA PHE A 350 -0.40 16.28 -4.18
C PHE A 350 -1.76 16.99 -4.17
N THR A 351 -1.82 18.25 -3.72
CA THR A 351 -3.04 19.07 -3.76
C THR A 351 -3.65 19.15 -5.16
N TYR A 352 -2.81 19.26 -6.19
CA TYR A 352 -3.25 19.40 -7.58
C TYR A 352 -3.05 18.13 -8.42
N ASN A 353 -2.75 16.99 -7.76
CA ASN A 353 -2.59 15.68 -8.39
C ASN A 353 -1.62 15.64 -9.59
N PHE A 354 -0.53 16.42 -9.55
CA PHE A 354 0.51 16.38 -10.59
C PHE A 354 1.92 16.26 -10.01
N LYS A 355 2.80 15.63 -10.78
CA LYS A 355 4.25 15.71 -10.60
C LYS A 355 4.90 16.39 -11.79
N GLN A 356 6.00 17.09 -11.54
CA GLN A 356 6.86 17.68 -12.55
C GLN A 356 8.23 17.00 -12.52
N VAL A 357 8.63 16.40 -13.63
CA VAL A 357 9.94 15.77 -13.77
C VAL A 357 11.03 16.83 -13.78
N ILE A 358 12.01 16.69 -12.87
CA ILE A 358 13.15 17.60 -12.77
C ILE A 358 14.29 17.06 -13.63
N PRO A 359 14.76 17.83 -14.64
CA PRO A 359 15.87 17.42 -15.49
C PRO A 359 17.15 17.16 -14.69
N ASP A 360 17.94 16.18 -15.13
CA ASP A 360 19.16 15.75 -14.45
C ASP A 360 20.17 16.87 -14.21
N ILE A 361 20.24 17.82 -15.13
CA ILE A 361 21.13 19.00 -15.04
C ILE A 361 20.80 19.91 -13.86
N LEU A 362 19.59 19.83 -13.32
CA LEU A 362 19.12 20.60 -12.17
C LEU A 362 19.16 19.84 -10.84
N ARG A 363 19.56 18.55 -10.85
CA ARG A 363 19.64 17.73 -9.63
C ARG A 363 20.51 18.44 -8.58
N ASP A 364 19.97 18.55 -7.37
CA ASP A 364 20.56 19.23 -6.19
C ASP A 364 20.91 20.72 -6.39
N LYS A 365 20.58 21.28 -7.56
CA LYS A 365 20.78 22.69 -7.92
C LYS A 365 19.46 23.38 -8.21
N ILE A 366 18.37 22.85 -7.68
CA ILE A 366 17.03 23.37 -7.87
C ILE A 366 16.44 23.83 -6.54
N TYR A 367 15.70 24.91 -6.59
CA TYR A 367 14.85 25.33 -5.48
C TYR A 367 13.49 25.74 -6.04
N ILE A 368 12.41 25.22 -5.47
CA ILE A 368 11.05 25.58 -5.87
C ILE A 368 10.40 26.35 -4.75
N LYS A 369 10.08 27.62 -5.00
CA LYS A 369 9.33 28.46 -4.08
C LYS A 369 7.84 28.32 -4.37
N VAL A 370 7.06 27.99 -3.35
CA VAL A 370 5.60 27.92 -3.37
C VAL A 370 5.05 29.12 -2.61
N GLU A 371 4.15 29.87 -3.24
CA GLU A 371 3.41 30.98 -2.63
C GLU A 371 1.91 30.80 -2.88
N ASN A 372 1.12 30.75 -1.81
CA ASN A 372 -0.35 30.77 -1.90
C ASN A 372 -0.83 32.22 -2.05
N LYS A 373 -1.63 32.49 -3.08
CA LYS A 373 -2.22 33.80 -3.37
C LYS A 373 -3.65 33.63 -3.84
N ASP A 374 -4.61 34.06 -3.03
CA ASP A 374 -6.03 34.23 -3.41
C ASP A 374 -6.61 33.06 -4.24
N ASN A 375 -6.61 31.85 -3.65
CA ASN A 375 -7.09 30.61 -4.29
C ASN A 375 -6.30 30.18 -5.55
N LYS A 376 -5.02 30.55 -5.63
CA LYS A 376 -4.04 30.02 -6.58
C LYS A 376 -2.74 29.74 -5.85
N ASP A 377 -1.99 28.78 -6.37
CA ASP A 377 -0.59 28.58 -5.96
C ASP A 377 0.36 28.99 -7.09
N GLU A 378 1.36 29.78 -6.72
CA GLU A 378 2.43 30.22 -7.60
C GLU A 378 3.71 29.45 -7.27
N TYR A 379 4.28 28.82 -8.29
CA TYR A 379 5.48 28.00 -8.22
C TYR A 379 6.59 28.69 -8.99
N SER A 380 7.62 29.17 -8.28
CA SER A 380 8.81 29.78 -8.88
C SER A 380 10.00 28.84 -8.78
N ILE A 381 10.55 28.45 -9.93
CA ILE A 381 11.68 27.53 -10.04
C ILE A 381 12.98 28.33 -10.15
N TYR A 382 13.94 28.03 -9.28
CA TYR A 382 15.25 28.63 -9.24
C TYR A 382 16.34 27.60 -9.48
N TYR A 383 17.39 28.00 -10.19
CA TYR A 383 18.67 27.31 -10.19
C TYR A 383 19.53 27.85 -9.04
N ILE A 384 20.08 26.95 -8.22
CA ILE A 384 21.03 27.26 -7.16
C ILE A 384 22.44 27.20 -7.73
N ASN A 385 23.18 28.29 -7.63
CA ASN A 385 24.62 28.33 -7.84
C ASN A 385 25.34 28.66 -6.52
N ASP A 386 26.67 28.60 -6.51
CA ASP A 386 27.50 28.79 -5.29
C ASP A 386 27.30 30.16 -4.59
N LYS A 387 26.68 31.15 -5.24
CA LYS A 387 26.57 32.53 -4.76
C LYS A 387 25.13 33.06 -4.67
N SER A 388 24.17 32.47 -5.38
CA SER A 388 22.80 32.97 -5.47
C SER A 388 21.79 31.97 -6.04
N LYS A 389 20.51 32.26 -5.85
CA LYS A 389 19.39 31.61 -6.55
C LYS A 389 19.04 32.44 -7.79
N VAL A 390 19.00 31.80 -8.96
CA VAL A 390 18.59 32.44 -10.21
C VAL A 390 17.24 31.91 -10.64
N GLU A 391 16.25 32.80 -10.74
CA GLU A 391 14.91 32.45 -11.20
C GLU A 391 14.94 32.01 -12.68
N LEU A 392 14.39 30.83 -12.93
CA LEU A 392 14.28 30.22 -14.26
C LEU A 392 12.91 30.50 -14.86
N LEU A 393 11.85 30.21 -14.10
CA LEU A 393 10.47 30.41 -14.51
C LEU A 393 9.54 30.45 -13.31
N THR A 394 8.33 30.94 -13.56
CA THR A 394 7.22 30.92 -12.61
C THR A 394 5.95 30.51 -13.34
N TYR A 395 5.22 29.56 -12.76
CA TYR A 395 3.88 29.20 -13.21
C TYR A 395 2.88 29.28 -12.07
N THR A 396 1.60 29.39 -12.42
CA THR A 396 0.50 29.47 -11.46
C THR A 396 -0.49 28.34 -11.76
N VAL A 397 -0.96 27.69 -10.70
CA VAL A 397 -2.02 26.68 -10.78
C VAL A 397 -3.34 27.33 -10.38
N ILE A 398 -4.36 27.17 -11.22
CA ILE A 398 -5.67 27.81 -11.05
C ILE A 398 -6.75 26.73 -11.07
N PRO A 399 -7.58 26.60 -10.02
CA PRO A 399 -8.77 25.76 -10.04
C PRO A 399 -9.79 26.27 -11.06
N LYS A 400 -10.32 25.40 -11.91
CA LYS A 400 -11.32 25.77 -12.92
C LYS A 400 -12.63 26.26 -12.33
N ALA A 401 -12.97 25.78 -11.13
CA ALA A 401 -14.13 26.24 -10.36
C ALA A 401 -13.96 27.63 -9.75
N SER A 402 -12.79 28.26 -9.84
CA SER A 402 -12.54 29.59 -9.25
C SER A 402 -12.89 30.72 -10.22
N ALA A 403 -13.34 31.87 -9.70
CA ALA A 403 -13.59 33.10 -10.49
C ALA A 403 -12.36 33.58 -11.27
N ASN A 404 -11.18 33.11 -10.85
CA ASN A 404 -9.94 33.37 -11.55
C ASN A 404 -9.80 32.64 -12.89
N TYR A 405 -10.52 31.53 -13.09
CA TYR A 405 -10.52 30.76 -14.34
C TYR A 405 -11.28 31.48 -15.46
N GLU A 406 -12.34 32.23 -15.13
CA GLU A 406 -13.14 33.00 -16.10
C GLU A 406 -12.30 33.98 -16.94
N ASN A 407 -11.15 34.41 -16.41
CA ASN A 407 -10.22 35.31 -17.11
C ASN A 407 -9.25 34.61 -18.08
N ILE A 408 -9.24 33.27 -18.15
CA ILE A 408 -8.27 32.45 -18.89
C ILE A 408 -8.67 32.24 -20.36
N ASP A 409 -9.93 32.51 -20.73
CA ASP A 409 -10.43 32.29 -22.09
C ASP A 409 -9.88 33.24 -23.17
N LYS A 410 -8.94 34.12 -22.82
CA LYS A 410 -8.21 34.97 -23.77
C LYS A 410 -7.17 34.13 -24.53
N GLU A 411 -7.11 34.31 -25.85
CA GLU A 411 -6.20 33.58 -26.75
C GLU A 411 -4.73 33.65 -26.30
N ASP A 412 -4.28 34.81 -25.81
CA ASP A 412 -2.93 35.05 -25.24
C ASP A 412 -2.61 34.25 -23.96
N VAL A 413 -3.62 33.72 -23.27
CA VAL A 413 -3.44 32.90 -22.07
C VAL A 413 -3.39 31.42 -22.45
N LYS A 414 -4.18 31.00 -23.45
CA LYS A 414 -4.17 29.62 -23.96
C LYS A 414 -2.80 29.21 -24.51
N THR A 415 -2.07 30.14 -25.12
CA THR A 415 -0.70 29.90 -25.61
C THR A 415 0.35 29.70 -24.50
N ARG A 416 -0.01 29.96 -23.24
CA ARG A 416 0.86 29.84 -22.06
C ARG A 416 0.51 28.69 -21.13
N VAL A 417 -0.46 27.85 -21.50
CA VAL A 417 -0.83 26.66 -20.73
C VAL A 417 0.31 25.65 -20.78
N LEU A 418 0.80 25.26 -19.60
CA LEU A 418 1.83 24.24 -19.44
C LEU A 418 1.24 22.85 -19.24
N PHE A 419 0.13 22.77 -18.51
CA PHE A 419 -0.52 21.52 -18.14
C PHE A 419 -1.98 21.80 -17.77
N GLU A 420 -2.88 20.88 -18.06
CA GLU A 420 -4.31 21.02 -17.76
C GLU A 420 -4.88 19.66 -17.36
N THR A 421 -5.70 19.66 -16.33
CA THR A 421 -6.47 18.50 -15.86
C THR A 421 -7.96 18.81 -15.94
N GLU A 422 -8.82 17.91 -15.47
CA GLU A 422 -10.26 18.21 -15.35
C GLU A 422 -10.51 19.41 -14.42
N ASP A 423 -9.81 19.45 -13.28
CA ASP A 423 -10.08 20.39 -12.20
C ASP A 423 -9.21 21.66 -12.20
N TYR A 424 -8.02 21.63 -12.84
CA TYR A 424 -7.03 22.70 -12.74
C TYR A 424 -6.34 23.01 -14.07
N VAL A 425 -5.79 24.21 -14.17
CA VAL A 425 -4.90 24.64 -15.27
C VAL A 425 -3.62 25.27 -14.73
N CYS A 426 -2.49 24.86 -15.27
CA CYS A 426 -1.16 25.39 -14.97
C CYS A 426 -0.73 26.36 -16.07
N ILE A 427 -0.50 27.63 -15.73
CA ILE A 427 -0.20 28.69 -16.69
C ILE A 427 1.16 29.29 -16.42
N LEU A 428 1.99 29.40 -17.46
CA LEU A 428 3.25 30.11 -17.41
C LEU A 428 3.02 31.62 -17.19
N LYS A 429 3.61 32.14 -16.11
CA LYS A 429 3.54 33.55 -15.73
C LYS A 429 4.77 34.31 -16.19
N LYS A 430 5.95 33.73 -15.99
CA LYS A 430 7.24 34.34 -16.29
C LYS A 430 8.25 33.25 -16.68
N SER A 431 9.12 33.54 -17.64
CA SER A 431 10.28 32.71 -17.98
C SER A 431 11.50 33.57 -18.23
N ASN A 432 12.67 33.07 -17.85
CA ASN A 432 13.96 33.65 -18.19
C ASN A 432 14.64 32.77 -19.24
N GLU A 433 14.29 32.97 -20.51
CA GLU A 433 14.76 32.12 -21.62
C GLU A 433 16.29 32.05 -21.72
N THR A 434 16.99 33.15 -21.45
CA THR A 434 18.45 33.19 -21.47
C THR A 434 19.03 32.22 -20.43
N MET A 435 18.48 32.22 -19.22
CA MET A 435 18.95 31.32 -18.16
C MET A 435 18.48 29.88 -18.37
N LEU A 436 17.26 29.67 -18.88
CA LEU A 436 16.77 28.35 -19.27
C LEU A 436 17.70 27.72 -20.32
N LYS A 437 18.03 28.45 -21.40
CA LYS A 437 18.97 28.01 -22.44
C LYS A 437 20.37 27.73 -21.86
N LYS A 438 20.87 28.62 -20.99
CA LYS A 438 22.18 28.45 -20.32
C LYS A 438 22.27 27.15 -19.53
N TYR A 439 21.18 26.73 -18.89
CA TYR A 439 21.13 25.48 -18.11
C TYR A 439 20.48 24.32 -18.86
N GLY A 440 20.40 24.39 -20.19
CA GLY A 440 19.93 23.28 -21.03
C GLY A 440 18.45 22.96 -20.92
N ILE A 441 17.62 23.87 -20.40
CA ILE A 441 16.17 23.70 -20.28
C ILE A 441 15.50 24.34 -21.49
N ASN A 442 14.72 23.55 -22.22
CA ASN A 442 13.91 24.05 -23.34
C ASN A 442 12.49 24.39 -22.86
N LEU A 443 12.13 25.68 -22.91
CA LEU A 443 10.81 26.19 -22.52
C LEU A 443 9.66 25.44 -23.22
N ASN A 444 9.82 25.12 -24.51
CA ASN A 444 8.80 24.43 -25.31
C ASN A 444 8.62 22.95 -24.91
N ARG A 445 9.52 22.40 -24.09
CA ARG A 445 9.42 21.03 -23.56
C ARG A 445 8.95 20.97 -22.12
N ILE A 446 8.77 22.12 -21.46
CA ILE A 446 8.38 22.16 -20.04
C ILE A 446 7.00 21.55 -19.82
N SER A 447 6.06 21.77 -20.73
CA SER A 447 4.74 21.12 -20.67
C SER A 447 4.83 19.59 -20.62
N LYS A 448 5.83 19.00 -21.29
CA LYS A 448 6.07 17.54 -21.30
C LYS A 448 6.67 17.00 -20.01
N THR A 449 7.05 17.86 -19.06
CA THR A 449 7.57 17.43 -17.76
C THR A 449 6.46 17.19 -16.73
N PHE A 450 5.23 17.62 -17.01
CA PHE A 450 4.09 17.43 -16.12
C PHE A 450 3.42 16.07 -16.37
N VAL A 451 3.10 15.37 -15.28
CA VAL A 451 2.47 14.05 -15.29
C VAL A 451 1.44 13.99 -14.17
N LEU A 452 0.25 13.41 -14.43
CA LEU A 452 -0.73 13.11 -13.37
C LEU A 452 -0.16 12.07 -12.40
N ILE A 453 -0.39 12.27 -11.11
CA ILE A 453 0.00 11.28 -10.08
C ILE A 453 -0.99 10.11 -10.12
N ASN A 454 -2.28 10.40 -9.99
CA ASN A 454 -3.37 9.43 -10.12
C ASN A 454 -4.13 9.72 -11.42
N LYS A 455 -4.27 8.70 -12.27
CA LYS A 455 -5.05 8.76 -13.52
C LYS A 455 -6.47 8.25 -13.33
#